data_AF-A0A4U0RZN1-F1
#
_entry.id   AF-A0A4U0RZN1-F1
#
_cell.length_a   1.000
_cell.length_b   1.000
_cell.length_c   1.000
_cell.angle_alpha   90.00
_cell.angle_beta   90.00
_cell.angle_gamma   90.00
#
_symmetry.space_group_name_H-M   'P 1'
#
loop_
_entity.id
_entity.type
_entity.pdbx_description
1 polymer ?
#
loop_
_entity_poly.entity_id
_entity_poly.type
_entity_poly.pdbx_seq_one_letter_code
_entity_poly.pdbx_strand_id
1 'polypeptide(L)'
;MTTTPPVPLRCAGRPLSGGLVVPWITFEHNGHAVFGAVDPRKRYLALTQRLCQICGQRLGDRIYLLVRPQDARAGSRPRRWKP
;
A
#
# COMPACT_ATOMS: atom_id res chain seq x y z
N MET A 1 -13.42 21.61 -15.65
CA MET A 1 -11.97 21.36 -15.51
C MET A 1 -11.74 20.84 -14.10
N THR A 2 -11.48 19.54 -13.93
CA THR A 2 -11.28 18.96 -12.59
C THR A 2 -9.80 19.11 -12.26
N THR A 3 -9.47 20.00 -11.34
CA THR A 3 -8.11 20.17 -10.85
C THR A 3 -7.68 18.88 -10.14
N THR A 4 -6.64 18.22 -10.65
CA THR A 4 -6.03 17.08 -9.97
C THR A 4 -5.62 17.52 -8.57
N PRO A 5 -6.09 16.85 -7.51
CA PRO A 5 -5.71 17.23 -6.15
C PRO A 5 -4.19 17.08 -6.00
N PRO A 6 -3.51 17.99 -5.28
CA PRO A 6 -2.08 17.90 -5.09
C PRO A 6 -1.72 16.58 -4.38
N VAL A 7 -0.56 16.03 -4.74
CA VAL A 7 -0.01 14.85 -4.08
C VAL A 7 0.11 15.14 -2.57
N PRO A 8 -0.45 14.31 -1.67
CA PRO A 8 -0.29 14.52 -0.24
C PRO A 8 1.18 14.56 0.16
N LEU A 9 1.58 15.45 1.08
CA LEU A 9 2.98 15.64 1.47
C LEU A 9 3.69 14.34 1.89
N ARG A 10 2.98 13.45 2.61
CA ARG A 10 3.52 12.14 3.01
C ARG A 10 3.86 11.23 1.83
N CYS A 11 3.29 11.50 0.66
CA CYS A 11 3.49 10.78 -0.58
C CYS A 11 4.47 11.49 -1.52
N ALA A 12 5.10 12.61 -1.13
CA ALA A 12 5.96 13.40 -2.01
C ALA A 12 7.15 12.61 -2.58
N GLY A 13 7.66 11.63 -1.82
CA GLY A 13 8.73 10.72 -2.28
C GLY A 13 8.23 9.45 -2.97
N ARG A 14 6.93 9.32 -3.24
CA ARG A 14 6.37 8.14 -3.91
C ARG A 14 6.40 8.32 -5.42
N PRO A 15 6.65 7.24 -6.20
CA PRO A 15 6.49 7.27 -7.64
C PRO A 15 5.07 7.67 -8.03
N LEU A 16 4.94 8.29 -9.20
CA LEU A 16 3.66 8.62 -9.82
C LEU A 16 3.44 7.75 -11.07
N SER A 17 2.19 7.43 -11.36
CA SER A 17 1.77 6.82 -12.63
C SER A 17 0.45 7.42 -13.05
N GLY A 18 0.36 7.92 -14.28
CA GLY A 18 -0.83 8.65 -14.76
C GLY A 18 -1.19 9.88 -13.91
N GLY A 19 -0.20 10.51 -13.26
CA GLY A 19 -0.42 11.64 -12.36
C GLY A 19 -0.93 11.26 -10.95
N LEU A 20 -1.09 9.97 -10.65
CA LEU A 20 -1.52 9.47 -9.35
C LEU A 20 -0.37 8.82 -8.59
N VAL A 21 -0.41 8.93 -7.26
CA VAL A 21 0.56 8.27 -6.37
C VAL A 21 0.45 6.75 -6.54
N VAL A 22 1.59 6.09 -6.75
CA VAL A 22 1.70 4.63 -6.63
C VAL A 22 1.76 4.29 -5.13
N PRO A 23 0.76 3.60 -4.56
CA PRO A 23 0.78 3.20 -3.16
C PRO A 23 2.02 2.37 -2.82
N TRP A 24 2.55 2.54 -1.61
CA TRP A 24 3.69 1.74 -1.13
C TRP A 24 3.37 0.25 -1.16
N ILE A 25 2.15 -0.16 -0.79
CA ILE A 25 1.71 -1.55 -0.76
C ILE A 25 1.56 -2.20 -2.15
N THR A 26 1.66 -1.44 -3.24
CA THR A 26 1.49 -1.96 -4.60
C THR A 26 2.55 -3.01 -4.92
N PHE A 27 2.09 -4.11 -5.53
CA PHE A 27 2.95 -5.15 -6.06
C PHE A 27 3.73 -4.65 -7.27
N GLU A 28 5.01 -4.99 -7.32
CA GLU A 28 5.89 -4.65 -8.44
C GLU A 28 6.32 -5.93 -9.14
N HIS A 29 6.18 -5.97 -10.46
CA HIS A 29 6.61 -7.06 -11.32
C HIS A 29 7.51 -6.51 -12.42
N ASN A 30 8.76 -6.98 -12.48
CA ASN A 30 9.76 -6.52 -13.46
C ASN A 30 9.93 -4.98 -13.47
N GLY A 31 9.88 -4.33 -12.30
CA GLY A 31 10.00 -2.87 -12.18
C GLY A 31 8.70 -2.09 -12.50
N HIS A 32 7.62 -2.77 -12.85
CA HIS A 32 6.33 -2.13 -13.11
C HIS A 32 5.37 -2.32 -11.95
N ALA A 33 4.75 -1.21 -11.52
CA ALA A 33 3.69 -1.23 -10.53
C ALA A 33 2.42 -1.87 -11.12
N VAL A 34 1.96 -2.96 -10.49
CA VAL A 34 0.74 -3.67 -10.88
C VAL A 34 -0.42 -3.11 -10.07
N PHE A 35 -1.12 -2.12 -10.64
CA PHE A 35 -2.30 -1.54 -10.00
C PHE A 35 -3.38 -2.59 -9.75
N GLY A 36 -4.02 -2.50 -8.59
CA GLY A 36 -4.99 -3.49 -8.13
C GLY A 36 -4.38 -4.72 -7.47
N ALA A 37 -3.06 -4.95 -7.57
CA ALA A 37 -2.34 -6.01 -6.87
C ALA A 37 -1.61 -5.49 -5.61
N VAL A 38 -1.69 -6.27 -4.53
CA VAL A 38 -1.09 -5.98 -3.23
C VAL A 38 0.13 -6.85 -3.03
N ASP A 39 1.27 -6.23 -2.73
CA ASP A 39 2.48 -6.93 -2.36
C ASP A 39 2.28 -7.65 -1.01
N PRO A 40 2.39 -8.98 -0.96
CA PRO A 40 2.11 -9.74 0.26
C PRO A 40 3.12 -9.44 1.40
N ARG A 41 4.38 -9.13 1.07
CA ARG A 41 5.41 -8.75 2.04
C ARG A 41 5.12 -7.36 2.60
N LYS A 42 4.85 -6.38 1.73
CA LYS A 42 4.51 -5.01 2.18
C LYS A 42 3.20 -4.99 2.97
N ARG A 43 2.21 -5.83 2.60
CA ARG A 43 0.99 -6.04 3.40
C ARG A 43 1.29 -6.55 4.80
N TYR A 44 2.13 -7.58 4.93
CA TYR A 44 2.53 -8.11 6.24
C TYR A 44 3.22 -7.03 7.09
N LEU A 45 4.13 -6.27 6.48
CA LEU A 45 4.82 -5.17 7.17
C LEU A 45 3.87 -4.03 7.57
N ALA A 46 2.92 -3.65 6.71
CA ALA A 46 1.90 -2.66 7.04
C ALA A 46 1.14 -3.02 8.32
N LEU A 47 0.72 -4.29 8.39
CA LEU A 47 -0.02 -4.84 9.52
C LEU A 47 0.83 -4.90 10.79
N THR A 48 2.00 -5.51 10.70
CA THR A 48 2.81 -5.86 11.88
C THR A 48 3.64 -4.68 12.40
N GLN A 49 3.97 -3.71 11.55
CA GLN A 49 4.81 -2.56 11.89
C GLN A 49 4.03 -1.23 11.91
N ARG A 50 2.71 -1.29 11.78
CA ARG A 50 1.82 -0.11 11.77
C ARG A 50 2.23 0.90 10.70
N LEU A 51 2.40 0.45 9.46
CA LEU A 51 2.77 1.34 8.34
C LEU A 51 1.53 1.70 7.51
N CYS A 52 1.50 2.92 6.99
CA CYS A 52 0.49 3.35 6.02
C CYS A 52 0.67 2.58 4.72
N GLN A 53 -0.41 1.97 4.21
CA GLN A 53 -0.36 1.22 2.95
C GLN A 53 -0.10 2.10 1.72
N ILE A 54 -0.35 3.41 1.82
CA ILE A 54 -0.17 4.36 0.72
C ILE A 54 1.21 4.99 0.73
N CYS A 55 1.64 5.58 1.84
CA CYS A 55 2.92 6.29 1.91
C CYS A 55 4.07 5.46 2.52
N GLY A 56 3.81 4.31 3.14
CA GLY A 56 4.81 3.45 3.77
C GLY A 56 5.36 3.96 5.12
N GLN A 57 5.02 5.18 5.52
CA GLN A 57 5.43 5.76 6.80
C GLN A 57 4.63 5.19 7.97
N ARG A 58 5.20 5.22 9.19
CA ARG A 58 4.53 4.78 10.42
C ARG A 58 3.22 5.54 10.67
N LEU A 59 2.25 4.82 11.22
CA LEU A 59 1.00 5.34 11.77
C LEU A 59 1.12 5.39 13.30
N GLY A 60 0.38 6.31 13.92
CA GLY A 60 0.28 6.42 15.37
C GLY A 60 -0.60 5.32 15.97
N ASP A 61 -1.51 5.70 16.86
CA ASP A 61 -2.28 4.73 17.66
C ASP A 61 -3.30 3.91 16.86
N ARG A 62 -3.70 4.39 15.68
CA ARG A 62 -4.68 3.72 14.81
C ARG A 62 -4.07 3.37 13.48
N ILE A 63 -4.31 2.14 13.06
CA ILE A 63 -4.01 1.69 11.70
C ILE A 63 -5.31 1.52 10.93
N TYR A 64 -5.35 2.05 9.71
CA TYR A 64 -6.43 1.80 8.76
C TYR A 64 -5.85 0.98 7.62
N LEU A 65 -6.54 -0.12 7.31
CA LEU A 65 -6.11 -1.08 6.31
C LEU A 65 -7.20 -1.18 5.26
N LEU A 66 -6.85 -0.86 4.03
CA LEU A 66 -7.62 -1.26 2.87
C LEU A 66 -7.43 -2.77 2.73
N VAL A 67 -8.53 -3.50 2.92
CA VAL A 67 -8.59 -4.95 2.77
C VAL A 67 -9.53 -5.23 1.60
N ARG A 68 -9.06 -5.95 0.58
CA ARG A 68 -9.93 -6.38 -0.51
C ARG A 68 -10.83 -7.52 -0.03
N PRO A 69 -12.05 -7.67 -0.55
CA PRO A 69 -12.95 -8.77 -0.17
C PRO A 69 -12.31 -10.15 -0.27
N GLN A 70 -11.49 -10.39 -1.29
CA GLN A 70 -10.73 -11.63 -1.47
C GLN A 70 -9.67 -11.89 -0.38
N ASP A 71 -9.04 -10.83 0.12
CA ASP A 71 -8.04 -10.92 1.21
C ASP A 71 -8.73 -11.21 2.55
N ALA A 72 -9.96 -10.70 2.74
CA ALA A 72 -10.78 -10.99 3.93
C ALA A 72 -11.26 -12.45 3.98
N ARG A 73 -11.70 -13.00 2.85
CA ARG A 73 -12.18 -14.41 2.76
C ARG A 73 -11.10 -15.44 3.04
N ALA A 74 -9.85 -15.15 2.66
CA ALA A 74 -8.72 -16.03 2.94
C ALA A 74 -8.25 -15.98 4.41
N GLY A 75 -8.83 -15.09 5.22
CA GLY A 75 -8.31 -14.72 6.53
C GLY A 75 -7.03 -13.90 6.39
N SER A 76 -7.06 -12.66 6.85
CA SER A 76 -5.87 -11.79 6.93
C SER A 76 -4.94 -12.20 8.07
N ARG A 77 -4.58 -13.49 8.18
CA ARG A 77 -3.52 -13.90 9.08
C ARG A 77 -2.20 -13.37 8.50
N PRO A 78 -1.33 -12.72 9.29
CA PRO A 78 0.02 -12.45 8.87
C PRO A 78 0.67 -13.82 8.58
N ARG A 79 0.62 -14.28 7.32
CA ARG A 79 1.31 -15.50 6.93
C ARG A 79 2.78 -15.19 7.20
N ARG A 80 3.42 -15.96 8.08
CA ARG A 80 4.84 -15.82 8.37
C ARG A 80 5.57 -15.87 7.02
N TRP A 81 6.01 -14.71 6.55
CA TRP A 81 6.78 -14.61 5.32
C TRP A 81 8.07 -15.42 5.56
N LYS A 82 8.27 -16.48 4.78
CA LYS A 82 9.56 -17.15 4.70
C LYS A 82 10.34 -16.47 3.56
N PRO A 83 11.61 -16.11 3.78
CA PRO A 83 12.45 -15.48 2.77
C PRO A 83 12.61 -16.35 1.52
#